data_AF-A0A3L8SI57-F1
#
_entry.id   AF-A0A3L8SI57-F1
#
_cell.length_a   1.000
_cell.length_b   1.000
_cell.length_c   1.000
_cell.angle_alpha   90.00
_cell.angle_beta   90.00
_cell.angle_gamma   90.00
#
_symmetry.space_group_name_H-M   'P 1'
#
loop_
_entity.id
_entity.type
_entity.pdbx_description
1 polymer ?
#
loop_
_entity_poly.entity_id
_entity_poly.type
_entity_poly.pdbx_seq_one_letter_code
_entity_poly.pdbx_strand_id
1 'polypeptide(L)'
;MLTNWFTFLLYKFLKECAGEPLFSLFCAIKQQMEKGPIDSITGEARYSLSEDKLIRQQIDYKTLVLSCVNPDNVNSPEIPVKILNCDTITQVKEKILDAIFKNVPCSHRPKAADMDLEWRQASGARMILQDEDITTKIENDWKRLNTLAHYQVPDGSVVALVSKQVTAYNAVNNSTVSRTSASKYENMIRYTGSPDSLRSRTPMITPDLESGVKMWHLVKNHEHGDQKEGDRGSKMVSEIYLTRLLATKGTLQKFVDDLFETIFSTAHRGSALPLAIKYMFDFLDEQADKHNIHDPHVRHTWKSNCLPLRFWVNMIKNPQFVFDIHKNSITDACLSVVAQTFMDSCSTSEHRLGKDSPSNKLLYAKDIPSYKNWVER
;
A
#
# COMPACT_ATOMS: atom_id res chain seq x y z
N MET A 1 14.75 23.12 0.79
CA MET A 1 15.81 23.12 1.83
C MET A 1 15.26 22.79 3.22
N LEU A 2 14.23 23.47 3.74
CA LEU A 2 13.70 23.22 5.09
C LEU A 2 13.23 21.77 5.34
N THR A 3 12.50 21.16 4.41
CA THR A 3 12.08 19.75 4.53
C THR A 3 13.28 18.82 4.73
N ASN A 4 14.36 19.00 3.95
CA ASN A 4 15.57 18.20 4.06
C ASN A 4 16.28 18.41 5.40
N TRP A 5 16.29 19.65 5.91
CA TRP A 5 16.86 19.98 7.21
C TRP A 5 16.14 19.23 8.34
N PHE A 6 14.79 19.23 8.33
CA PHE A 6 14.01 18.41 9.26
C PHE A 6 14.26 16.91 9.06
N THR A 7 14.38 16.43 7.82
CA THR A 7 14.68 15.01 7.56
C THR A 7 15.97 14.57 8.24
N PHE A 8 17.05 15.36 8.15
CA PHE A 8 18.31 15.01 8.81
C PHE A 8 18.20 15.04 10.34
N LEU A 9 17.59 16.09 10.89
CA LEU A 9 17.59 16.30 12.34
C LEU A 9 16.51 15.52 13.11
N LEU A 10 15.45 15.10 12.43
CA LEU A 10 14.37 14.30 13.01
C LEU A 10 14.54 12.80 12.79
N TYR A 11 15.58 12.35 12.08
CA TYR A 11 15.83 10.92 11.86
C TYR A 11 15.94 10.13 13.19
N LYS A 12 16.61 10.69 14.20
CA LYS A 12 16.71 10.05 15.52
C LYS A 12 15.34 9.88 16.17
N PHE A 13 14.52 10.93 16.14
CA PHE A 13 13.15 10.89 16.67
C PHE A 13 12.27 9.90 15.91
N LEU A 14 12.43 9.83 14.60
CA LEU A 14 11.76 8.83 13.77
C LEU A 14 12.20 7.41 14.17
N LYS A 15 13.49 7.17 14.39
CA LYS A 15 14.00 5.85 14.77
C LYS A 15 13.58 5.42 16.18
N GLU A 16 13.55 6.35 17.13
CA GLU A 16 13.38 6.05 18.56
C GLU A 16 11.94 6.20 19.06
N CYS A 17 11.10 7.00 18.38
CA CYS A 17 9.75 7.31 18.84
C CYS A 17 8.70 7.05 17.76
N ALA A 18 8.73 7.76 16.64
CA ALA A 18 7.63 7.77 15.67
C ALA A 18 7.64 6.61 14.67
N GLY A 19 8.75 5.89 14.55
CA GLY A 19 8.92 4.82 13.56
C GLY A 19 8.13 3.57 13.89
N GLU A 20 8.11 3.16 15.16
CA GLU A 20 7.31 2.02 15.62
C GLU A 20 5.80 2.20 15.35
N PRO A 21 5.14 3.31 15.75
CA PRO A 21 3.72 3.51 15.45
C PRO A 21 3.46 3.69 13.95
N LEU A 22 4.37 4.33 13.19
CA LEU A 22 4.22 4.47 11.74
C LEU A 22 4.27 3.11 11.03
N PHE A 23 5.22 2.25 11.39
CA PHE A 23 5.32 0.90 10.85
C PHE A 23 4.14 0.02 11.28
N SER A 24 3.68 0.18 12.53
CA SER A 24 2.51 -0.54 13.05
C SER A 24 1.23 -0.15 12.30
N LEU A 25 1.03 1.14 12.01
CA LEU A 25 -0.07 1.62 11.19
C LEU A 25 -0.02 1.04 9.77
N PHE A 26 1.16 1.06 9.13
CA PHE A 26 1.35 0.46 7.80
C PHE A 26 0.97 -1.04 7.80
N CYS A 27 1.49 -1.80 8.76
CA CYS A 27 1.17 -3.22 8.91
C CYS A 27 -0.31 -3.47 9.17
N ALA A 28 -0.93 -2.68 10.05
CA ALA A 28 -2.36 -2.79 10.38
C ALA A 28 -3.24 -2.52 9.15
N ILE A 29 -2.94 -1.47 8.38
CA ILE A 29 -3.64 -1.18 7.12
C ILE A 29 -3.49 -2.36 6.16
N LYS A 30 -2.24 -2.80 5.88
CA LYS A 30 -1.98 -3.89 4.93
C LYS A 30 -2.74 -5.16 5.32
N GLN A 31 -2.62 -5.60 6.57
CA GLN A 31 -3.32 -6.78 7.08
C GLN A 31 -4.84 -6.63 7.03
N GLN A 32 -5.37 -5.44 7.32
CA GLN A 32 -6.81 -5.22 7.27
C GLN A 32 -7.35 -5.27 5.84
N MET A 33 -6.60 -4.78 4.85
CA MET A 33 -6.99 -4.88 3.43
C MET A 33 -7.02 -6.36 3.00
N GLU A 34 -5.99 -7.12 3.36
CA GLU A 34 -5.79 -8.52 2.94
C GLU A 34 -6.77 -9.52 3.57
N LYS A 35 -7.54 -9.13 4.59
CA LYS A 35 -8.66 -9.92 5.15
C LYS A 35 -9.86 -10.01 4.21
N GLY A 36 -9.93 -9.15 3.20
CA GLY A 36 -11.04 -9.10 2.24
C GLY A 36 -10.53 -9.11 0.79
N PRO A 37 -11.45 -9.29 -0.18
CA PRO A 37 -11.09 -9.26 -1.59
C PRO A 37 -10.44 -7.95 -2.00
N ILE A 38 -9.37 -8.05 -2.80
CA ILE A 38 -8.68 -6.94 -3.45
C ILE A 38 -8.69 -7.22 -4.95
N ASP A 39 -9.24 -6.31 -5.75
CA ASP A 39 -9.22 -6.44 -7.20
C ASP A 39 -7.80 -6.12 -7.72
N SER A 40 -7.20 -7.04 -8.48
CA SER A 40 -5.81 -6.93 -8.92
C SER A 40 -5.64 -5.99 -10.12
N ILE A 41 -6.73 -5.59 -10.76
CA ILE A 41 -6.76 -4.71 -11.92
C ILE A 41 -7.12 -3.28 -11.49
N THR A 42 -8.21 -3.11 -10.73
CA THR A 42 -8.67 -1.77 -10.30
C THR A 42 -7.95 -1.25 -9.05
N GLY A 43 -7.37 -2.17 -8.26
CA GLY A 43 -6.79 -1.87 -6.96
C GLY A 43 -7.82 -1.52 -5.89
N GLU A 44 -9.11 -1.77 -6.14
CA GLU A 44 -10.17 -1.59 -5.16
C GLU A 44 -10.16 -2.74 -4.15
N ALA A 45 -10.56 -2.47 -2.91
CA ALA A 45 -10.65 -3.48 -1.86
C ALA A 45 -11.95 -3.41 -1.07
N ARG A 46 -12.38 -4.54 -0.51
CA ARG A 46 -13.58 -4.63 0.34
C ARG A 46 -13.49 -3.78 1.60
N TYR A 47 -12.31 -3.71 2.21
CA TYR A 47 -12.05 -3.04 3.48
C TYR A 47 -11.26 -1.74 3.30
N SER A 48 -11.37 -1.06 2.16
CA SER A 48 -10.69 0.22 1.94
C SER A 48 -11.10 1.29 2.98
N LEU A 49 -10.17 2.19 3.34
CA LEU A 49 -10.47 3.46 4.00
C LEU A 49 -10.81 4.59 3.01
N SER A 50 -10.43 4.43 1.75
CA SER A 50 -10.75 5.37 0.68
C SER A 50 -12.04 4.94 -0.02
N GLU A 51 -12.99 5.86 -0.14
CA GLU A 51 -14.23 5.62 -0.87
C GLU A 51 -13.97 5.29 -2.35
N ASP A 52 -13.00 5.97 -2.97
CA ASP A 52 -12.65 5.79 -4.39
C ASP A 52 -12.04 4.41 -4.68
N LYS A 53 -11.53 3.74 -3.65
CA LYS A 53 -10.93 2.40 -3.73
C LYS A 53 -11.77 1.33 -3.05
N LEU A 54 -13.04 1.60 -2.77
CA LEU A 54 -13.93 0.63 -2.15
C LEU A 54 -14.62 -0.23 -3.21
N ILE A 55 -14.55 -1.56 -3.08
CA ILE A 55 -15.32 -2.45 -3.97
C ILE A 55 -16.82 -2.23 -3.74
N ARG A 56 -17.50 -1.83 -4.83
CA ARG A 56 -18.94 -1.53 -4.83
C ARG A 56 -19.84 -2.70 -5.21
N GLN A 57 -19.27 -3.81 -5.63
CA GLN A 57 -20.01 -5.02 -6.02
C GLN A 57 -20.07 -6.05 -4.89
N GLN A 58 -21.09 -6.91 -4.92
CA GLN A 58 -21.16 -8.08 -4.05
C GLN A 58 -20.16 -9.11 -4.55
N ILE A 59 -19.16 -9.44 -3.73
CA ILE A 59 -18.17 -10.48 -4.03
C ILE A 59 -18.31 -11.56 -2.97
N ASP A 60 -18.69 -12.76 -3.41
CA ASP A 60 -18.71 -13.95 -2.56
C ASP A 60 -17.30 -14.54 -2.50
N TYR A 61 -16.80 -14.77 -1.28
CA TYR A 61 -15.47 -15.30 -1.05
C TYR A 61 -15.44 -16.18 0.20
N LYS A 62 -14.45 -17.06 0.25
CA LYS A 62 -14.15 -17.95 1.38
C LYS A 62 -12.69 -17.79 1.77
N THR A 63 -12.42 -17.79 3.06
CA THR A 63 -11.05 -17.88 3.58
C THR A 63 -10.59 -19.33 3.50
N LEU A 64 -9.40 -19.54 2.95
CA LEU A 64 -8.67 -20.80 2.91
C LEU A 64 -7.38 -20.67 3.72
N VAL A 65 -6.89 -21.77 4.25
CA VAL A 65 -5.57 -21.90 4.86
C VAL A 65 -4.75 -22.86 4.01
N LEU A 66 -3.69 -22.36 3.37
CA LEU A 66 -2.75 -23.19 2.63
C LEU A 66 -1.58 -23.57 3.51
N SER A 67 -1.11 -24.81 3.37
CA SER A 67 0.12 -25.29 4.03
C SER A 67 1.31 -25.07 3.10
N CYS A 68 2.14 -24.08 3.40
CA CYS A 68 3.20 -23.63 2.51
C CYS A 68 4.54 -24.27 2.87
N VAL A 69 5.18 -24.92 1.90
CA VAL A 69 6.51 -25.52 2.06
C VAL A 69 7.56 -24.43 1.99
N ASN A 70 8.48 -24.43 2.95
CA ASN A 70 9.60 -23.49 2.96
C ASN A 70 10.58 -23.81 1.82
N PRO A 71 10.86 -22.87 0.91
CA PRO A 71 11.78 -23.10 -0.20
C PRO A 71 13.22 -23.37 0.25
N ASP A 72 13.65 -22.80 1.37
CA ASP A 72 15.03 -22.93 1.87
C ASP A 72 15.25 -24.23 2.66
N ASN A 73 14.18 -24.83 3.18
CA ASN A 73 14.24 -26.05 3.96
C ASN A 73 12.95 -26.87 3.83
N VAL A 74 12.93 -27.78 2.86
CA VAL A 74 11.78 -28.66 2.57
C VAL A 74 11.41 -29.57 3.76
N ASN A 75 12.34 -29.81 4.70
CA ASN A 75 12.10 -30.61 5.89
C ASN A 75 11.55 -29.79 7.07
N SER A 76 11.45 -28.47 6.94
CA SER A 76 10.83 -27.63 7.97
C SER A 76 9.31 -27.79 7.94
N PRO A 77 8.62 -27.57 9.08
CA PRO A 77 7.16 -27.67 9.13
C PRO A 77 6.51 -26.68 8.16
N GLU A 78 5.44 -27.13 7.52
CA GLU A 78 4.66 -26.30 6.61
C GLU A 78 4.09 -25.07 7.34
N ILE A 79 4.15 -23.92 6.68
CA ILE A 79 3.73 -22.64 7.22
C ILE A 79 2.27 -22.40 6.82
N PRO A 80 1.32 -22.31 7.76
CA PRO A 80 -0.07 -22.04 7.42
C PRO A 80 -0.25 -20.58 7.00
N VAL A 81 -0.81 -20.35 5.82
CA VAL A 81 -1.06 -19.01 5.26
C VAL A 81 -2.55 -18.84 4.96
N LYS A 82 -3.16 -17.79 5.53
CA LYS A 82 -4.57 -17.43 5.28
C LYS A 82 -4.71 -16.65 3.99
N ILE A 83 -5.57 -17.13 3.10
CA ILE A 83 -5.76 -16.63 1.73
C ILE A 83 -7.26 -16.62 1.43
N LEU A 84 -7.69 -15.90 0.41
CA LEU A 84 -9.07 -15.94 -0.09
C LEU A 84 -9.13 -16.77 -1.37
N ASN A 85 -10.20 -17.54 -1.55
CA ASN A 85 -10.41 -18.30 -2.78
C ASN A 85 -10.48 -17.39 -4.03
N CYS A 86 -10.82 -16.13 -3.85
CA CYS A 86 -10.88 -15.10 -4.89
C CYS A 86 -9.57 -14.33 -5.05
N ASP A 87 -8.48 -14.67 -4.37
CA ASP A 87 -7.18 -14.03 -4.64
C ASP A 87 -6.62 -14.55 -5.98
N THR A 88 -5.98 -13.66 -6.76
CA THR A 88 -5.20 -14.05 -7.95
C THR A 88 -3.97 -14.85 -7.54
N ILE A 89 -3.39 -15.61 -8.47
CA ILE A 89 -2.19 -16.41 -8.18
C ILE A 89 -1.02 -15.51 -7.75
N THR A 90 -0.87 -14.32 -8.32
CA THR A 90 0.14 -13.36 -7.83
C THR A 90 -0.14 -12.89 -6.41
N GLN A 91 -1.39 -12.54 -6.06
CA GLN A 91 -1.75 -12.17 -4.68
C GLN A 91 -1.48 -13.31 -3.68
N VAL A 92 -1.74 -14.56 -4.08
CA VAL A 92 -1.40 -15.75 -3.28
C VAL A 92 0.10 -15.83 -3.05
N LYS A 93 0.92 -15.69 -4.11
CA LYS A 93 2.38 -15.71 -3.99
C LYS A 93 2.89 -14.61 -3.06
N GLU A 94 2.35 -13.39 -3.16
CA GLU A 94 2.72 -12.27 -2.29
C GLU A 94 2.42 -12.58 -0.82
N LYS A 95 1.22 -13.09 -0.50
CA LYS A 95 0.84 -13.48 0.87
C LYS A 95 1.72 -14.60 1.42
N ILE A 96 2.10 -15.57 0.60
CA ILE A 96 3.02 -16.64 1.01
C ILE A 96 4.42 -16.09 1.27
N LEU A 97 4.93 -15.22 0.38
CA LEU A 97 6.23 -14.56 0.57
C LEU A 97 6.26 -13.72 1.85
N ASP A 98 5.19 -12.99 2.15
CA ASP A 98 5.08 -12.24 3.40
C ASP A 98 5.09 -13.13 4.64
N ALA A 99 4.47 -14.31 4.57
CA ALA A 99 4.43 -15.25 5.69
C ALA A 99 5.78 -15.96 5.91
N ILE A 100 6.40 -16.47 4.84
CA ILE A 100 7.68 -17.17 4.90
C ILE A 100 8.81 -16.22 5.31
N PHE A 101 8.85 -15.03 4.71
CA PHE A 101 9.93 -14.06 4.88
C PHE A 101 9.56 -12.89 5.80
N LYS A 102 8.63 -13.09 6.75
CA LYS A 102 8.09 -12.03 7.63
C LYS A 102 9.15 -11.18 8.34
N ASN A 103 10.31 -11.77 8.67
CA ASN A 103 11.42 -11.13 9.40
C ASN A 103 12.56 -10.68 8.47
N VAL A 104 12.43 -10.84 7.16
CA VAL A 104 13.44 -10.44 6.18
C VAL A 104 13.02 -9.09 5.56
N PRO A 105 13.93 -8.12 5.38
CA PRO A 105 13.60 -6.85 4.71
C PRO A 105 13.09 -7.07 3.27
N CYS A 106 12.15 -6.25 2.80
CA CYS A 106 11.45 -6.49 1.54
C CYS A 106 12.39 -6.59 0.33
N SER A 107 13.47 -5.80 0.28
CA SER A 107 14.42 -5.80 -0.84
C SER A 107 15.23 -7.09 -0.97
N HIS A 108 15.29 -7.90 0.09
CA HIS A 108 16.04 -9.16 0.13
C HIS A 108 15.15 -10.39 -0.16
N ARG A 109 13.84 -10.19 -0.33
CA ARG A 109 12.90 -11.29 -0.61
C ARG A 109 12.84 -11.58 -2.10
N PRO A 110 12.58 -12.84 -2.50
CA PRO A 110 12.18 -13.15 -3.87
C PRO A 110 10.93 -12.36 -4.26
N LYS A 111 10.81 -11.95 -5.53
CA LYS A 111 9.60 -11.30 -6.05
C LYS A 111 8.61 -12.35 -6.51
N ALA A 112 7.31 -12.09 -6.33
CA ALA A 112 6.25 -12.97 -6.82
C ALA A 112 6.35 -13.23 -8.34
N ALA A 113 6.84 -12.27 -9.12
CA ALA A 113 7.05 -12.40 -10.57
C ALA A 113 8.08 -13.48 -10.94
N ASP A 114 9.08 -13.72 -10.06
CA ASP A 114 10.21 -14.64 -10.27
C ASP A 114 9.92 -16.05 -9.72
N MET A 115 8.74 -16.24 -9.11
CA MET A 115 8.31 -17.49 -8.50
C MET A 115 7.08 -18.05 -9.19
N ASP A 116 7.02 -19.38 -9.30
CA ASP A 116 5.85 -20.15 -9.65
C ASP A 116 5.20 -20.72 -8.39
N LEU A 117 3.87 -20.80 -8.39
CA LEU A 117 3.11 -21.43 -7.32
C LEU A 117 2.82 -22.89 -7.70
N GLU A 118 3.47 -23.84 -7.03
CA GLU A 118 3.27 -25.27 -7.21
C GLU A 118 2.22 -25.77 -6.20
N TRP A 119 1.08 -26.26 -6.69
CA TRP A 119 0.12 -27.00 -5.88
C TRP A 119 0.46 -28.49 -5.87
N ARG A 120 0.66 -29.04 -4.67
CA ARG A 120 0.95 -30.46 -4.43
C ARG A 120 -0.32 -31.17 -4.01
N GLN A 121 -0.92 -31.91 -4.94
CA GLN A 121 -2.17 -32.62 -4.70
C GLN A 121 -1.96 -33.87 -3.85
N ALA A 122 -2.99 -34.29 -3.12
CA ALA A 122 -2.96 -35.51 -2.31
C ALA A 122 -2.72 -36.79 -3.15
N SER A 123 -3.04 -36.75 -4.46
CA SER A 123 -2.74 -37.81 -5.42
C SER A 123 -1.26 -37.98 -5.75
N GLY A 124 -0.40 -37.07 -5.27
CA GLY A 124 1.02 -36.97 -5.64
C GLY A 124 1.28 -36.14 -6.90
N ALA A 125 0.23 -35.71 -7.61
CA ALA A 125 0.35 -34.81 -8.76
C ALA A 125 0.81 -33.41 -8.33
N ARG A 126 1.60 -32.75 -9.18
CA ARG A 126 2.06 -31.38 -8.99
C ARG A 126 1.59 -30.53 -10.15
N MET A 127 1.04 -29.35 -9.85
CA MET A 127 0.53 -28.43 -10.86
C MET A 127 1.02 -27.02 -10.58
N ILE A 128 1.58 -26.36 -11.60
CA ILE A 128 1.93 -24.95 -11.52
C ILE A 128 0.67 -24.12 -11.79
N LEU A 129 0.36 -23.20 -10.88
CA LEU A 129 -0.74 -22.25 -11.03
C LEU A 129 -0.17 -20.92 -11.53
N GLN A 130 -0.90 -20.26 -12.42
CA GLN A 130 -0.50 -18.98 -13.01
C GLN A 130 -1.71 -18.05 -13.13
N ASP A 131 -1.48 -16.73 -13.14
CA ASP A 131 -2.54 -15.75 -13.33
C ASP A 131 -3.23 -15.90 -14.70
N GLU A 132 -2.49 -16.38 -15.70
CA GLU A 132 -2.96 -16.72 -17.04
C GLU A 132 -2.31 -18.04 -17.49
N ASP A 133 -3.13 -18.94 -18.03
CA ASP A 133 -2.70 -20.19 -18.66
C ASP A 133 -3.74 -20.65 -19.71
N ILE A 134 -3.55 -21.84 -20.27
CA ILE A 134 -4.47 -22.41 -21.28
C ILE A 134 -5.90 -22.64 -20.76
N THR A 135 -6.12 -22.61 -19.45
CA THR A 135 -7.43 -22.81 -18.82
C THR A 135 -8.13 -21.47 -18.53
N THR A 136 -7.45 -20.34 -18.74
CA THR A 136 -7.98 -19.02 -18.45
C THR A 136 -9.25 -18.73 -19.24
N LYS A 137 -10.29 -18.29 -18.53
CA LYS A 137 -11.61 -18.03 -19.12
C LYS A 137 -11.63 -16.69 -19.86
N ILE A 138 -12.07 -16.74 -21.11
CA ILE A 138 -12.30 -15.59 -21.98
C ILE A 138 -13.78 -15.58 -22.37
N GLU A 139 -14.47 -14.49 -22.06
CA GLU A 139 -15.91 -14.31 -22.34
C GLU A 139 -16.16 -12.89 -22.87
N ASN A 140 -16.72 -12.75 -24.08
CA ASN A 140 -17.08 -11.45 -24.69
C ASN A 140 -15.93 -10.42 -24.64
N ASP A 141 -14.75 -10.79 -25.13
CA ASP A 141 -13.52 -9.97 -25.10
C ASP A 141 -13.00 -9.62 -23.70
N TRP A 142 -13.48 -10.30 -22.66
CA TRP A 142 -12.95 -10.16 -21.30
C TRP A 142 -12.21 -11.43 -20.87
N LYS A 143 -10.94 -11.29 -20.52
CA LYS A 143 -10.13 -12.36 -19.92
C LYS A 143 -10.05 -12.17 -18.41
N ARG A 144 -10.47 -13.19 -17.65
CA ARG A 144 -10.45 -13.15 -16.19
C ARG A 144 -9.14 -13.70 -15.66
N LEU A 145 -8.44 -12.97 -14.79
CA LEU A 145 -7.29 -13.53 -14.07
C LEU A 145 -7.68 -14.79 -13.29
N ASN A 146 -6.85 -15.82 -13.36
CA ASN A 146 -7.05 -17.06 -12.63
C ASN A 146 -6.89 -16.83 -11.11
N THR A 147 -7.73 -17.51 -10.33
CA THR A 147 -7.75 -17.45 -8.86
C THR A 147 -7.67 -18.86 -8.28
N LEU A 148 -7.52 -19.00 -6.96
CA LEU A 148 -7.58 -20.33 -6.33
C LEU A 148 -8.92 -21.04 -6.58
N ALA A 149 -10.02 -20.28 -6.65
CA ALA A 149 -11.34 -20.80 -6.97
C ALA A 149 -11.43 -21.32 -8.41
N HIS A 150 -10.72 -20.70 -9.37
CA HIS A 150 -10.64 -21.19 -10.75
C HIS A 150 -10.07 -22.60 -10.83
N TYR A 151 -8.97 -22.85 -10.11
CA TYR A 151 -8.34 -24.16 -9.99
C TYR A 151 -8.99 -25.10 -8.98
N GLN A 152 -10.04 -24.63 -8.29
CA GLN A 152 -10.76 -25.38 -7.25
C GLN A 152 -9.84 -25.90 -6.13
N VAL A 153 -8.83 -25.11 -5.76
CA VAL A 153 -7.87 -25.49 -4.70
C VAL A 153 -8.60 -25.66 -3.36
N PRO A 154 -8.59 -26.85 -2.74
CA PRO A 154 -9.24 -27.08 -1.46
C PRO A 154 -8.54 -26.39 -0.28
N ASP A 155 -9.30 -26.16 0.79
CA ASP A 155 -8.75 -25.73 2.08
C ASP A 155 -7.76 -26.78 2.63
N GLY A 156 -6.69 -26.32 3.27
CA GLY A 156 -5.61 -27.19 3.78
C GLY A 156 -4.65 -27.72 2.72
N SER A 157 -4.76 -27.27 1.46
CA SER A 157 -3.87 -27.73 0.37
C SER A 157 -2.42 -27.37 0.62
N VAL A 158 -1.52 -28.29 0.25
CA VAL A 158 -0.07 -28.09 0.32
C VAL A 158 0.40 -27.37 -0.94
N VAL A 159 1.14 -26.27 -0.77
CA VAL A 159 1.71 -25.49 -1.86
C VAL A 159 3.18 -25.17 -1.63
N ALA A 160 3.92 -24.92 -2.69
CA ALA A 160 5.32 -24.49 -2.63
C ALA A 160 5.56 -23.33 -3.60
N LEU A 161 6.43 -22.40 -3.21
CA LEU A 161 6.99 -21.44 -4.15
C LEU A 161 8.26 -22.02 -4.74
N VAL A 162 8.29 -22.16 -6.06
CA VAL A 162 9.46 -22.64 -6.80
C VAL A 162 10.00 -21.53 -7.68
N SER A 163 11.33 -21.39 -7.77
CA SER A 163 11.93 -20.39 -8.65
C SER A 163 11.58 -20.73 -10.10
N LYS A 164 11.15 -19.73 -10.87
CA LYS A 164 10.93 -19.89 -12.30
C LYS A 164 12.25 -20.30 -12.95
N GLN A 165 12.28 -21.50 -13.54
CA GLN A 165 13.39 -21.84 -14.42
C GLN A 165 13.26 -20.95 -15.65
N VAL A 166 14.15 -19.96 -15.78
CA VAL A 166 14.33 -19.24 -17.04
C VAL A 166 14.75 -20.29 -18.05
N THR A 167 13.80 -20.78 -18.84
CA THR A 167 14.10 -21.69 -19.93
C THR A 167 14.98 -20.89 -20.88
N ALA A 168 16.24 -21.28 -20.98
CA ALA A 168 17.27 -20.65 -21.78
C ALA A 168 17.04 -20.82 -23.30
N TYR A 169 15.79 -20.65 -23.77
CA TYR A 169 15.46 -20.69 -25.19
C TYR A 169 15.79 -19.37 -25.92
N ASN A 170 16.23 -18.33 -25.21
CA ASN A 170 16.72 -17.08 -25.80
C ASN A 170 18.23 -16.83 -25.57
N ALA A 171 19.00 -17.83 -25.13
CA ALA A 171 20.44 -17.68 -24.84
C ALA A 171 21.36 -18.44 -25.82
N VAL A 172 20.86 -18.88 -26.97
CA VAL A 172 21.68 -19.43 -28.05
C VAL A 172 21.75 -18.41 -29.18
N ASN A 173 22.52 -17.34 -28.99
CA ASN A 173 23.14 -16.57 -30.07
C ASN A 173 24.19 -15.58 -29.57
N ASN A 174 25.09 -16.03 -28.67
CA ASN A 174 26.40 -15.40 -28.54
C ASN A 174 27.39 -16.35 -27.86
N SER A 175 27.82 -17.37 -28.60
CA SER A 175 29.14 -17.96 -28.36
C SER A 175 30.18 -17.09 -29.05
N THR A 176 30.92 -16.30 -28.27
CA THR A 176 32.40 -16.32 -28.21
C THR A 176 32.89 -15.07 -27.46
N VAL A 177 33.48 -15.26 -26.29
CA VAL A 177 34.89 -14.96 -25.97
C VAL A 177 35.01 -14.87 -24.45
N SER A 178 35.80 -15.78 -23.90
CA SER A 178 36.19 -15.78 -22.50
C SER A 178 37.28 -14.74 -22.21
N ARG A 179 37.24 -14.25 -20.96
CA ARG A 179 38.34 -13.81 -20.07
C ARG A 179 38.68 -12.32 -19.96
N THR A 180 38.77 -11.97 -18.67
CA THR A 180 39.63 -10.98 -17.98
C THR A 180 39.22 -9.51 -17.93
N SER A 181 38.84 -9.10 -16.71
CA SER A 181 39.42 -7.99 -15.95
C SER A 181 39.75 -6.69 -16.71
N ALA A 182 38.85 -5.70 -16.69
CA ALA A 182 39.25 -4.30 -16.66
C ALA A 182 38.10 -3.40 -16.21
N SER A 183 38.37 -2.68 -15.13
CA SER A 183 37.61 -1.56 -14.62
C SER A 183 37.71 -0.33 -15.53
N LYS A 184 36.73 0.56 -15.36
CA LYS A 184 36.79 2.03 -15.51
C LYS A 184 36.54 2.61 -16.91
N TYR A 185 35.57 3.54 -16.89
CA TYR A 185 35.29 4.60 -17.86
C TYR A 185 34.75 4.18 -19.23
N GLU A 186 33.43 4.14 -19.35
CA GLU A 186 32.77 4.75 -20.51
C GLU A 186 31.31 5.03 -20.18
N ASN A 187 31.02 6.28 -19.81
CA ASN A 187 29.68 6.86 -19.92
C ASN A 187 29.78 8.39 -19.87
N MET A 188 29.98 8.98 -21.05
CA MET A 188 29.64 10.37 -21.32
C MET A 188 29.34 10.51 -22.81
N ILE A 189 28.06 10.39 -23.21
CA ILE A 189 27.46 11.37 -24.13
C ILE A 189 26.03 11.69 -23.65
N ARG A 190 25.88 12.99 -23.42
CA ARG A 190 24.78 13.83 -22.93
C ARG A 190 23.39 13.52 -23.52
N TYR A 191 22.38 13.50 -22.63
CA TYR A 191 21.05 14.03 -22.91
C TYR A 191 20.71 15.08 -21.84
N THR A 192 20.35 16.27 -22.31
CA THR A 192 19.80 17.39 -21.55
C THR A 192 18.30 17.19 -21.37
N GLY A 193 17.79 17.16 -20.14
CA GLY A 193 16.35 17.14 -19.84
C GLY A 193 16.07 16.91 -18.35
N SER A 194 15.21 17.75 -17.76
CA SER A 194 14.86 17.81 -16.32
C SER A 194 14.40 16.49 -15.69
N PRO A 195 14.59 16.30 -14.36
CA PRO A 195 14.08 15.15 -13.63
C PRO A 195 12.65 15.40 -13.14
N ASP A 196 11.65 15.10 -13.96
CA ASP A 196 10.26 15.05 -13.52
C ASP A 196 9.83 13.60 -13.21
N SER A 197 9.44 13.41 -11.94
CA SER A 197 8.49 12.39 -11.45
C SER A 197 8.82 10.91 -11.71
N LEU A 198 9.52 10.30 -10.75
CA LEU A 198 9.48 8.85 -10.51
C LEU A 198 8.07 8.45 -10.05
N ARG A 199 7.12 8.35 -10.99
CA ARG A 199 5.90 7.57 -10.77
C ARG A 199 6.27 6.10 -10.71
N SER A 200 5.87 5.49 -9.60
CA SER A 200 5.73 4.05 -9.38
C SER A 200 5.45 3.30 -10.68
N ARG A 201 6.48 2.66 -11.25
CA ARG A 201 6.30 1.61 -12.24
C ARG A 201 6.02 0.31 -11.50
N THR A 202 4.75 0.12 -11.13
CA THR A 202 4.16 -1.21 -11.18
C THR A 202 4.41 -1.78 -12.59
N PRO A 203 4.57 -3.10 -12.78
CA PRO A 203 4.42 -3.67 -14.10
C PRO A 203 2.97 -3.37 -14.52
N MET A 204 2.79 -2.36 -15.36
CA MET A 204 1.56 -2.19 -16.10
C MET A 204 1.44 -3.47 -16.93
N ILE A 205 0.51 -4.35 -16.58
CA ILE A 205 -0.05 -5.27 -17.55
C ILE A 205 -0.72 -4.34 -18.56
N THR A 206 0.04 -3.88 -19.55
CA THR A 206 -0.53 -3.24 -20.72
C THR A 206 -1.57 -4.20 -21.24
N PRO A 207 -2.85 -3.79 -21.41
CA PRO A 207 -3.75 -4.62 -22.20
C PRO A 207 -3.01 -4.88 -23.50
N ASP A 208 -2.93 -6.16 -23.85
CA ASP A 208 -2.40 -6.57 -25.13
C ASP A 208 -3.30 -5.94 -26.20
N LEU A 209 -2.96 -4.72 -26.60
CA LEU A 209 -3.76 -3.90 -27.51
C LEU A 209 -3.83 -4.56 -28.89
N GLU A 210 -2.98 -5.57 -29.13
CA GLU A 210 -2.97 -6.39 -30.35
C GLU A 210 -4.10 -7.43 -30.38
N SER A 211 -4.65 -7.88 -29.24
CA SER A 211 -5.72 -8.90 -29.22
C SER A 211 -7.12 -8.34 -28.95
N GLY A 212 -7.25 -7.09 -28.50
CA GLY A 212 -8.54 -6.46 -28.19
C GLY A 212 -9.23 -6.98 -26.92
N VAL A 213 -8.61 -7.93 -26.20
CA VAL A 213 -9.17 -8.57 -24.99
C VAL A 213 -8.81 -7.76 -23.74
N LYS A 214 -9.83 -7.36 -22.96
CA LYS A 214 -9.68 -6.61 -21.70
C LYS A 214 -9.50 -7.56 -20.51
N MET A 215 -8.52 -7.29 -19.65
CA MET A 215 -8.28 -8.05 -18.42
C MET A 215 -9.20 -7.58 -17.28
N TRP A 216 -9.69 -8.51 -16.46
CA TRP A 216 -10.42 -8.19 -15.24
C TRP A 216 -10.18 -9.25 -14.14
N HIS A 217 -10.47 -8.90 -12.89
CA HIS A 217 -10.36 -9.83 -11.75
C HIS A 217 -11.71 -10.08 -11.06
N LEU A 218 -12.17 -9.11 -10.26
CA LEU A 218 -13.41 -9.17 -9.49
C LEU A 218 -14.46 -8.24 -10.09
N VAL A 219 -14.04 -7.06 -10.56
CA VAL A 219 -14.91 -6.00 -11.06
C VAL A 219 -14.65 -5.79 -12.56
N LYS A 220 -15.70 -5.95 -13.39
CA LYS A 220 -15.68 -5.49 -14.78
C LYS A 220 -16.10 -4.02 -14.81
N ASN A 221 -15.16 -3.13 -15.12
CA ASN A 221 -15.50 -1.75 -15.44
C ASN A 221 -16.01 -1.71 -16.88
N HIS A 222 -17.32 -1.85 -17.06
CA HIS A 222 -17.95 -1.47 -18.32
C HIS A 222 -17.77 0.05 -18.49
N GLU A 223 -16.90 0.45 -19.42
CA GLU A 223 -16.93 1.80 -19.95
C GLU A 223 -18.37 2.14 -20.36
N HIS A 224 -18.79 3.37 -20.08
CA HIS A 224 -20.18 3.87 -20.09
C HIS A 224 -20.94 3.80 -21.43
N GLY A 225 -20.64 2.85 -22.33
CA GLY A 225 -21.25 2.74 -23.65
C GLY A 225 -22.34 1.67 -23.82
N ASP A 226 -22.29 0.54 -23.10
CA ASP A 226 -23.08 -0.66 -23.48
C ASP A 226 -23.88 -1.33 -22.34
N GLN A 227 -24.48 -0.53 -21.44
CA GLN A 227 -25.49 -1.10 -20.52
C GLN A 227 -26.83 -1.24 -21.23
N LYS A 228 -27.06 -2.40 -21.87
CA LYS A 228 -28.42 -2.94 -21.99
C LYS A 228 -28.98 -3.14 -20.57
N GLU A 229 -30.23 -2.78 -20.37
CA GLU A 229 -30.92 -2.59 -19.08
C GLU A 229 -30.99 -3.81 -18.11
N GLY A 230 -30.30 -4.91 -18.38
CA GLY A 230 -30.41 -6.16 -17.62
C GLY A 230 -29.48 -6.36 -16.42
N ASP A 231 -28.38 -5.59 -16.29
CA ASP A 231 -27.32 -5.86 -15.28
C ASP A 231 -27.24 -4.80 -14.17
N ARG A 232 -28.36 -4.13 -13.88
CA ARG A 232 -28.46 -3.18 -12.75
C ARG A 232 -28.41 -3.86 -11.37
N GLY A 233 -28.26 -5.18 -11.29
CA GLY A 233 -28.43 -5.98 -10.06
C GLY A 233 -27.24 -6.03 -9.09
N SER A 234 -26.05 -5.57 -9.47
CA SER A 234 -24.82 -5.79 -8.66
C SER A 234 -24.24 -4.55 -7.96
N LYS A 235 -24.79 -3.34 -8.21
CA LYS A 235 -24.36 -2.13 -7.48
C LYS A 235 -25.08 -2.08 -6.14
N MET A 236 -24.33 -2.31 -5.05
CA MET A 236 -24.88 -2.19 -3.69
C MET A 236 -25.33 -0.76 -3.37
N VAL A 237 -26.23 -0.64 -2.38
CA VAL A 237 -26.74 0.63 -1.85
C VAL A 237 -25.60 1.42 -1.20
N SER A 238 -25.56 2.74 -1.42
CA SER A 238 -24.52 3.65 -0.93
C SER A 238 -24.27 3.57 0.59
N GLU A 239 -25.32 3.29 1.37
CA GLU A 239 -25.27 3.17 2.84
C GLU A 239 -24.45 1.96 3.33
N ILE A 240 -24.41 0.87 2.55
CA ILE A 240 -23.61 -0.34 2.88
C ILE A 240 -22.11 -0.01 2.81
N TYR A 241 -21.71 0.90 1.92
CA TYR A 241 -20.32 1.32 1.77
C TYR A 241 -19.83 2.13 2.96
N LEU A 242 -20.67 3.05 3.47
CA LEU A 242 -20.34 3.85 4.64
C LEU A 242 -20.08 2.97 5.87
N THR A 243 -20.89 1.92 6.05
CA THR A 243 -20.71 0.97 7.15
C THR A 243 -19.38 0.22 7.05
N ARG A 244 -18.93 -0.16 5.84
CA ARG A 244 -17.63 -0.81 5.62
C ARG A 244 -16.46 0.14 5.89
N LEU A 245 -16.57 1.40 5.46
CA LEU A 245 -15.57 2.44 5.74
C LEU A 245 -15.45 2.66 7.25
N LEU A 246 -16.58 2.81 7.95
CA LEU A 246 -16.62 3.00 9.41
C LEU A 246 -16.04 1.80 10.17
N ALA A 247 -16.37 0.56 9.77
CA ALA A 247 -15.82 -0.64 10.39
C ALA A 247 -14.30 -0.73 10.22
N THR A 248 -13.79 -0.39 9.04
CA THR A 248 -12.35 -0.35 8.76
C THR A 248 -11.68 0.75 9.58
N LYS A 249 -12.25 1.96 9.61
CA LYS A 249 -11.76 3.08 10.43
C LYS A 249 -11.70 2.70 11.90
N GLY A 250 -12.77 2.11 12.45
CA GLY A 250 -12.81 1.65 13.83
C GLY A 250 -11.71 0.63 14.15
N THR A 251 -11.42 -0.29 13.22
CA THR A 251 -10.35 -1.30 13.39
C THR A 251 -8.96 -0.67 13.41
N LEU A 252 -8.74 0.38 12.61
CA LEU A 252 -7.44 1.04 12.47
C LEU A 252 -7.24 2.23 13.42
N GLN A 253 -8.29 2.64 14.13
CA GLN A 253 -8.34 3.86 14.94
C GLN A 253 -7.17 3.98 15.91
N LYS A 254 -6.92 2.94 16.71
CA LYS A 254 -5.84 2.94 17.71
C LYS A 254 -4.47 3.20 17.09
N PHE A 255 -4.17 2.62 15.93
CA PHE A 255 -2.88 2.84 15.26
C PHE A 255 -2.72 4.26 14.72
N VAL A 256 -3.82 4.90 14.32
CA VAL A 256 -3.84 6.31 13.93
C VAL A 256 -3.62 7.20 15.15
N ASP A 257 -4.33 6.93 16.24
CA ASP A 257 -4.20 7.67 17.50
C ASP A 257 -2.78 7.58 18.07
N ASP A 258 -2.23 6.36 18.19
CA ASP A 258 -0.88 6.12 18.69
C ASP A 258 0.17 6.89 17.86
N LEU A 259 0.03 6.92 16.53
CA LEU A 259 0.92 7.69 15.66
C LEU A 259 0.77 9.20 15.86
N PHE A 260 -0.45 9.71 15.87
CA PHE A 260 -0.70 11.16 15.99
C PHE A 260 -0.26 11.67 17.36
N GLU A 261 -0.55 10.93 18.42
CA GLU A 261 -0.12 11.25 19.78
C GLU A 261 1.41 11.28 19.89
N THR A 262 2.11 10.29 19.32
CA THR A 262 3.58 10.31 19.29
C THR A 262 4.13 11.51 18.52
N ILE A 263 3.52 11.89 17.39
CA ILE A 263 3.98 13.02 16.57
C ILE A 263 3.76 14.37 17.26
N PHE A 264 2.60 14.56 17.92
CA PHE A 264 2.25 15.83 18.56
C PHE A 264 2.74 15.95 20.01
N SER A 265 3.22 14.86 20.62
CA SER A 265 3.72 14.90 21.99
C SER A 265 5.06 15.64 22.13
N THR A 266 5.17 16.44 23.18
CA THR A 266 6.42 17.11 23.61
C THR A 266 7.31 16.21 24.49
N ALA A 267 6.78 15.09 24.98
CA ALA A 267 7.49 14.08 25.74
C ALA A 267 6.90 12.69 25.48
N HIS A 268 7.61 11.84 24.75
CA HIS A 268 7.17 10.47 24.48
C HIS A 268 8.15 9.48 25.11
N ARG A 269 7.65 8.60 25.99
CA ARG A 269 8.45 7.58 26.71
C ARG A 269 9.71 8.15 27.41
N GLY A 270 9.60 9.33 27.99
CA GLY A 270 10.72 10.01 28.67
C GLY A 270 11.75 10.68 27.74
N SER A 271 11.54 10.63 26.42
CA SER A 271 12.36 11.38 25.45
C SER A 271 11.90 12.83 25.37
N ALA A 272 12.85 13.76 25.41
CA ALA A 272 12.59 15.19 25.24
C ALA A 272 12.21 15.54 23.80
N LEU A 273 11.46 16.64 23.62
CA LEU A 273 11.14 17.22 22.31
C LEU A 273 12.42 17.39 21.47
N PRO A 274 12.43 16.98 20.18
CA PRO A 274 13.58 17.19 19.31
C PRO A 274 14.01 18.65 19.26
N LEU A 275 15.29 18.93 19.54
CA LEU A 275 15.84 20.29 19.60
C LEU A 275 15.60 21.08 18.30
N ALA A 276 15.60 20.40 17.15
CA ALA A 276 15.33 21.02 15.86
C ALA A 276 13.91 21.60 15.76
N ILE A 277 12.92 20.95 16.39
CA ILE A 277 11.54 21.46 16.43
C ILE A 277 11.49 22.70 17.31
N LYS A 278 12.03 22.62 18.55
CA LYS A 278 12.07 23.77 19.46
C LYS A 278 12.76 24.96 18.82
N TYR A 279 13.96 24.75 18.28
CA TYR A 279 14.74 25.80 17.62
C TYR A 279 13.99 26.45 16.45
N MET A 280 13.40 25.65 15.55
CA MET A 280 12.69 26.21 14.40
C MET A 280 11.41 26.94 14.82
N PHE A 281 10.69 26.44 15.83
CA PHE A 281 9.47 27.07 16.30
C PHE A 281 9.77 28.38 17.04
N ASP A 282 10.82 28.42 17.85
CA ASP A 282 11.31 29.65 18.48
C ASP A 282 11.75 30.67 17.43
N PHE A 283 12.48 30.22 16.41
CA PHE A 283 12.86 31.08 15.29
C PHE A 283 11.63 31.69 14.60
N LEU A 284 10.59 30.90 14.34
CA LEU A 284 9.35 31.41 13.72
C LEU A 284 8.62 32.41 14.62
N ASP A 285 8.60 32.18 15.94
CA ASP A 285 8.03 33.12 16.91
C ASP A 285 8.84 34.43 16.95
N GLU A 286 10.17 34.37 16.97
CA GLU A 286 11.04 35.54 16.89
C GLU A 286 10.85 36.33 15.58
N GLN A 287 10.66 35.64 14.44
CA GLN A 287 10.36 36.31 13.18
C GLN A 287 8.99 37.01 13.24
N ALA A 288 7.98 36.39 13.84
CA ALA A 288 6.68 37.03 14.01
C ALA A 288 6.80 38.28 14.89
N ASP A 289 7.54 38.22 16.00
CA ASP A 289 7.79 39.36 16.88
C ASP A 289 8.53 40.50 16.17
N LYS A 290 9.58 40.20 15.39
CA LYS A 290 10.33 41.19 14.59
C LYS A 290 9.46 41.94 13.58
N HIS A 291 8.40 41.31 13.10
CA HIS A 291 7.45 41.89 12.16
C HIS A 291 6.16 42.41 12.83
N ASN A 292 6.12 42.48 14.17
CA ASN A 292 4.95 42.91 14.96
C ASN A 292 3.67 42.09 14.66
N ILE A 293 3.84 40.80 14.36
CA ILE A 293 2.74 39.86 14.12
C ILE A 293 2.38 39.18 15.44
N HIS A 294 1.33 39.68 16.08
CA HIS A 294 0.82 39.16 17.35
C HIS A 294 -0.38 38.20 17.19
N ASP A 295 -0.89 38.02 15.96
CA ASP A 295 -1.95 37.05 15.69
C ASP A 295 -1.42 35.61 15.84
N PRO A 296 -1.89 34.84 16.84
CA PRO A 296 -1.44 33.46 17.07
C PRO A 296 -1.79 32.53 15.91
N HIS A 297 -2.82 32.82 15.10
CA HIS A 297 -3.19 32.01 13.95
C HIS A 297 -2.12 32.05 12.85
N VAL A 298 -1.43 33.17 12.68
CA VAL A 298 -0.32 33.29 11.72
C VAL A 298 0.84 32.40 12.15
N ARG A 299 1.22 32.45 13.43
CA ARG A 299 2.30 31.62 13.99
C ARG A 299 1.97 30.13 13.92
N HIS A 300 0.75 29.76 14.28
CA HIS A 300 0.25 28.40 14.12
C HIS A 300 0.35 27.95 12.66
N THR A 301 -0.13 28.77 11.72
CA THR A 301 -0.08 28.46 10.29
C THR A 301 1.35 28.27 9.78
N TRP A 302 2.29 29.11 10.22
CA TRP A 302 3.71 28.96 9.88
C TRP A 302 4.29 27.65 10.42
N LYS A 303 4.02 27.32 11.70
CA LYS A 303 4.45 26.08 12.34
C LYS A 303 3.86 24.86 11.63
N SER A 304 2.56 24.86 11.33
CA SER A 304 1.90 23.79 10.58
C SER A 304 2.50 23.60 9.17
N ASN A 305 2.69 24.71 8.44
CA ASN A 305 3.24 24.69 7.07
C ASN A 305 4.74 24.31 7.02
N CYS A 306 5.48 24.50 8.11
CA CYS A 306 6.92 24.25 8.13
C CYS A 306 7.23 22.77 8.44
N LEU A 307 6.48 22.16 9.36
CA LEU A 307 6.78 20.84 9.90
C LEU A 307 5.71 19.78 9.56
N PRO A 308 4.52 19.74 10.18
CA PRO A 308 3.58 18.64 9.99
C PRO A 308 3.13 18.50 8.53
N LEU A 309 2.81 19.61 7.85
CA LEU A 309 2.29 19.57 6.48
C LEU A 309 3.36 19.26 5.41
N ARG A 310 4.65 19.34 5.75
CA ARG A 310 5.76 19.06 4.81
C ARG A 310 6.47 17.76 5.13
N PHE A 311 6.92 17.59 6.38
CA PHE A 311 7.69 16.44 6.81
C PHE A 311 6.77 15.28 7.17
N TRP A 312 5.86 15.45 8.13
CA TRP A 312 5.05 14.34 8.66
C TRP A 312 4.05 13.79 7.67
N VAL A 313 3.33 14.64 6.92
CA VAL A 313 2.46 14.19 5.82
C VAL A 313 3.23 13.32 4.82
N ASN A 314 4.46 13.71 4.49
CA ASN A 314 5.28 12.94 3.56
C ASN A 314 5.71 11.59 4.15
N MET A 315 6.08 11.54 5.44
CA MET A 315 6.42 10.28 6.12
C MET A 315 5.22 9.34 6.27
N ILE A 316 4.04 9.86 6.58
CA ILE A 316 2.80 9.08 6.68
C ILE A 316 2.42 8.51 5.32
N LYS A 317 2.46 9.32 4.25
CA LYS A 317 2.14 8.85 2.89
C LYS A 317 3.20 7.89 2.34
N ASN A 318 4.46 8.05 2.72
CA ASN A 318 5.59 7.32 2.15
C ASN A 318 6.42 6.60 3.21
N PRO A 319 5.86 5.61 3.93
CA PRO A 319 6.60 4.85 4.93
C PRO A 319 7.79 4.08 4.33
N GLN A 320 7.78 3.79 3.03
CA GLN A 320 8.90 3.17 2.31
C GLN A 320 10.16 4.07 2.21
N PHE A 321 10.06 5.35 2.58
CA PHE A 321 11.26 6.21 2.75
C PHE A 321 12.01 5.90 4.04
N VAL A 322 11.36 5.25 4.99
CA VAL A 322 11.88 4.95 6.33
C VAL A 322 12.18 3.46 6.49
N PHE A 323 11.33 2.61 5.91
CA PHE A 323 11.39 1.16 6.04
C PHE A 323 11.59 0.49 4.70
N ASP A 324 12.27 -0.66 4.70
CA ASP A 324 12.37 -1.53 3.54
C ASP A 324 11.10 -2.39 3.39
N ILE A 325 10.07 -1.78 2.81
CA ILE A 325 8.73 -2.33 2.62
C ILE A 325 8.22 -2.08 1.21
N HIS A 326 7.34 -2.96 0.73
CA HIS A 326 6.55 -2.73 -0.47
C HIS A 326 5.19 -2.14 -0.12
N LYS A 327 4.91 -0.93 -0.61
CA LYS A 327 3.61 -0.26 -0.47
C LYS A 327 2.77 -0.50 -1.72
N ASN A 328 1.72 -1.31 -1.61
CA ASN A 328 0.78 -1.54 -2.71
C ASN A 328 -0.22 -0.38 -2.88
N SER A 329 -0.98 -0.39 -3.99
CA SER A 329 -1.89 0.72 -4.33
C SER A 329 -3.00 0.95 -3.31
N ILE A 330 -3.57 -0.11 -2.72
CA ILE A 330 -4.65 0.04 -1.75
C ILE A 330 -4.14 0.60 -0.42
N THR A 331 -2.97 0.16 0.04
CA THR A 331 -2.32 0.72 1.23
C THR A 331 -1.97 2.20 1.03
N ASP A 332 -1.50 2.58 -0.16
CA ASP A 332 -1.24 4.00 -0.51
C ASP A 332 -2.51 4.87 -0.43
N ALA A 333 -3.64 4.37 -0.95
CA ALA A 333 -4.92 5.07 -0.87
C ALA A 333 -5.37 5.26 0.59
N CYS A 334 -5.25 4.22 1.42
CA CYS A 334 -5.58 4.29 2.85
C CYS A 334 -4.66 5.24 3.63
N LEU A 335 -3.35 5.20 3.39
CA LEU A 335 -2.40 6.15 4.01
C LEU A 335 -2.66 7.59 3.57
N SER A 336 -3.15 7.81 2.35
CA SER A 336 -3.55 9.13 1.88
C SER A 336 -4.76 9.68 2.64
N VAL A 337 -5.72 8.83 2.99
CA VAL A 337 -6.85 9.20 3.88
C VAL A 337 -6.34 9.60 5.26
N VAL A 338 -5.46 8.80 5.88
CA VAL A 338 -4.88 9.12 7.20
C VAL A 338 -4.06 10.41 7.15
N ALA A 339 -3.25 10.61 6.11
CA ALA A 339 -2.47 11.83 5.92
C ALA A 339 -3.37 13.06 5.73
N GLN A 340 -4.51 12.92 5.04
CA GLN A 340 -5.47 14.02 4.93
C GLN A 340 -6.11 14.35 6.27
N THR A 341 -6.48 13.35 7.07
CA THR A 341 -6.95 13.57 8.45
C THR A 341 -5.89 14.30 9.28
N PHE A 342 -4.62 13.89 9.19
CA PHE A 342 -3.50 14.57 9.87
C PHE A 342 -3.38 16.04 9.46
N MET A 343 -3.52 16.34 8.16
CA MET A 343 -3.51 17.72 7.65
C MET A 343 -4.68 18.55 8.19
N ASP A 344 -5.88 17.96 8.22
CA ASP A 344 -7.09 18.64 8.71
C ASP A 344 -6.98 18.96 10.22
N SER A 345 -6.30 18.10 11.00
CA SER A 345 -5.96 18.35 12.41
C SER A 345 -5.02 19.54 12.62
N CYS A 346 -4.19 19.87 11.61
CA CYS A 346 -3.24 20.99 11.67
C CYS A 346 -3.83 22.30 11.14
N SER A 347 -5.11 22.33 10.75
CA SER A 347 -5.78 23.51 10.21
C SER A 347 -6.45 24.35 11.29
N THR A 348 -6.35 25.68 11.20
CA THR A 348 -7.10 26.62 12.05
C THR A 348 -8.54 26.83 11.58
N SER A 349 -8.89 26.40 10.36
CA SER A 349 -10.24 26.59 9.81
C SER A 349 -11.29 25.74 10.54
N GLU A 350 -12.46 26.31 10.81
CA GLU A 350 -13.61 25.54 11.30
C GLU A 350 -13.98 24.41 10.34
N HIS A 351 -14.31 23.26 10.91
CA HIS A 351 -14.65 22.06 10.14
C HIS A 351 -16.14 22.08 9.77
N ARG A 352 -16.47 22.80 8.68
CA ARG A 352 -17.85 22.84 8.15
C ARG A 352 -18.13 21.58 7.34
N LEU A 353 -18.95 20.70 7.90
CA LEU A 353 -19.38 19.46 7.25
C LEU A 353 -20.76 19.65 6.61
N GLY A 354 -20.87 19.18 5.37
CA GLY A 354 -22.12 19.15 4.61
C GLY A 354 -22.25 17.84 3.85
N LYS A 355 -23.34 17.72 3.08
CA LYS A 355 -23.59 16.52 2.26
C LYS A 355 -22.52 16.31 1.17
N ASP A 356 -21.90 17.40 0.71
CA ASP A 356 -20.87 17.39 -0.34
C ASP A 356 -19.44 17.32 0.24
N SER A 357 -19.29 17.12 1.56
CA SER A 357 -17.98 16.96 2.16
C SER A 357 -17.34 15.64 1.71
N PRO A 358 -16.03 15.66 1.37
CA PRO A 358 -15.30 14.44 1.03
C PRO A 358 -15.44 13.36 2.10
N SER A 359 -15.60 12.09 1.70
CA SER A 359 -15.87 10.99 2.63
C SER A 359 -14.79 10.78 3.68
N ASN A 360 -13.52 11.03 3.35
CA ASN A 360 -12.43 10.98 4.33
C ASN A 360 -12.60 12.04 5.45
N LYS A 361 -13.17 13.21 5.14
CA LYS A 361 -13.48 14.24 6.16
C LYS A 361 -14.64 13.81 7.03
N LEU A 362 -15.69 13.26 6.44
CA LEU A 362 -16.84 12.71 7.18
C LEU A 362 -16.43 11.55 8.09
N LEU A 363 -15.49 10.71 7.64
CA LEU A 363 -15.04 9.52 8.34
C LEU A 363 -14.32 9.82 9.66
N TYR A 364 -13.58 10.93 9.72
CA TYR A 364 -12.82 11.36 10.91
C TYR A 364 -13.37 12.64 11.56
N ALA A 365 -14.56 13.08 11.15
CA ALA A 365 -15.21 14.31 11.62
C ALA A 365 -15.25 14.47 13.14
N LYS A 366 -15.48 13.37 13.87
CA LYS A 366 -15.60 13.36 15.34
C LYS A 366 -14.25 13.40 16.05
N ASP A 367 -13.18 12.96 15.38
CA ASP A 367 -11.84 12.84 15.98
C ASP A 367 -11.00 14.11 15.77
N ILE A 368 -11.20 14.80 14.62
CA ILE A 368 -10.46 16.02 14.25
C ILE A 368 -10.44 17.09 15.36
N PRO A 369 -11.56 17.41 16.07
CA PRO A 369 -11.50 18.37 17.17
C PRO A 369 -10.55 17.96 18.30
N SER A 370 -10.48 16.67 18.64
CA SER A 370 -9.54 16.16 19.63
C SER A 370 -8.09 16.29 19.15
N TYR A 371 -7.82 15.96 17.88
CA TYR A 371 -6.49 16.11 17.32
C TYR A 371 -6.04 17.57 17.21
N LYS A 372 -6.97 18.51 16.89
CA LYS A 372 -6.68 19.95 16.93
C LYS A 372 -6.23 20.39 18.33
N ASN A 373 -6.91 19.92 19.38
CA ASN A 373 -6.49 20.20 20.75
C ASN A 373 -5.09 19.65 21.06
N TRP A 374 -4.68 18.53 20.46
CA TRP A 374 -3.31 18.01 20.62
C TRP A 374 -2.27 18.85 19.88
N VAL A 375 -2.64 19.47 18.75
CA VAL A 375 -1.77 20.38 17.98
C VAL A 375 -1.62 21.73 18.67
N GLU A 376 -2.69 22.23 19.29
CA GLU A 376 -2.71 23.52 19.99
C GLU A 376 -1.97 23.49 21.33
N ARG A 377 -1.92 22.33 21.99
CA ARG A 377 -1.22 22.09 23.26
C ARG A 377 0.30 22.03 23.06
#